data_AF-A0A929IBN2-F1
#
_entry.id   AF-A0A929IBN2-F1
#
_cell.length_a   1.000
_cell.length_b   1.000
_cell.length_c   1.000
_cell.angle_alpha   90.00
_cell.angle_beta   90.00
_cell.angle_gamma   90.00
#
_symmetry.space_group_name_H-M   'P 1'
#
loop_
_entity.id
_entity.type
_entity.pdbx_description
1 polymer ?
#
loop_
_entity_poly.entity_id
_entity_poly.type
_entity_poly.pdbx_seq_one_letter_code
_entity_poly.pdbx_strand_id
1 'polypeptide(L)'
;MEKITPGIYDNLLDQRIEELIGQFCSETNSAQIDQLDTKLLPDYLTRTLAEHIRKALNIIDVDKRYDLANKLIQALSEYDEELGFLRDNQLIPTESNLLTEIYLVGEERKLRPSTPLSFPSLFTGASGSPQLGRELELELESADQMDMLVSFIKTAGINLLFSALKRFTVSAK
;
A
#
# COMPACT_ATOMS: atom_id res chain seq x y z
N MET A 1 4.89 0.08 28.07
CA MET A 1 5.65 -0.96 27.35
C MET A 1 4.65 -1.96 26.83
N GLU A 2 4.57 -2.16 25.52
CA GLU A 2 3.82 -3.28 24.95
C GLU A 2 4.39 -4.59 25.51
N LYS A 3 3.55 -5.37 26.16
CA LYS A 3 3.90 -6.67 26.75
C LYS A 3 3.49 -7.76 25.75
N ILE A 4 4.34 -8.76 25.54
CA ILE A 4 3.94 -9.94 24.75
C ILE A 4 2.93 -10.77 25.57
N THR A 5 1.82 -11.17 24.94
CA THR A 5 0.74 -11.95 25.57
C THR A 5 0.56 -13.30 24.89
N PRO A 6 0.03 -14.34 25.54
CA PRO A 6 -0.27 -15.60 24.86
C PRO A 6 -1.19 -15.39 23.65
N GLY A 7 -0.84 -15.95 22.49
CA GLY A 7 -1.57 -15.78 21.23
C GLY A 7 -0.80 -16.30 20.02
N ILE A 8 -1.42 -16.24 18.84
CA ILE A 8 -0.75 -16.53 17.56
C ILE A 8 -0.16 -15.24 17.02
N TYR A 9 1.10 -15.32 16.60
CA TYR A 9 1.85 -14.20 16.04
C TYR A 9 2.26 -14.51 14.60
N ASP A 10 2.36 -13.46 13.80
CA ASP A 10 2.82 -13.53 12.41
C ASP A 10 3.86 -12.42 12.18
N ASN A 11 4.93 -12.44 12.96
CA ASN A 11 5.97 -11.42 12.94
C ASN A 11 7.33 -12.08 12.66
N LEU A 12 8.17 -11.39 11.90
CA LEU A 12 9.58 -11.75 11.86
C LEU A 12 10.18 -11.56 13.25
N LEU A 13 11.10 -12.45 13.61
CA LEU A 13 11.91 -12.24 14.81
C LEU A 13 12.79 -11.00 14.61
N ASP A 14 12.65 -10.04 15.51
CA ASP A 14 13.56 -8.90 15.65
C ASP A 14 14.17 -8.88 17.07
N GLN A 15 15.16 -8.02 17.30
CA GLN A 15 15.86 -7.93 18.59
C GLN A 15 14.90 -7.65 19.76
N ARG A 16 13.86 -6.83 19.52
CA ARG A 16 12.89 -6.47 20.56
C ARG A 16 11.99 -7.65 20.90
N ILE A 17 11.52 -8.39 19.90
CA ILE A 17 10.69 -9.59 20.09
C ILE A 17 11.52 -10.66 20.79
N GLU A 18 12.79 -10.84 20.42
CA GLU A 18 13.71 -11.77 21.09
C GLU A 18 13.86 -11.43 22.57
N GLU A 19 14.09 -10.16 22.91
CA GLU A 19 14.14 -9.69 24.30
C GLU A 19 12.82 -9.94 25.07
N LEU A 20 11.68 -9.64 24.45
CA LEU A 20 10.36 -9.84 25.04
C LEU A 20 10.05 -11.32 25.27
N ILE A 21 10.43 -12.19 24.33
CA ILE A 21 10.32 -13.65 24.47
C ILE A 21 11.21 -14.12 25.62
N GLY A 22 12.46 -13.64 25.70
CA GLY A 22 13.38 -13.97 26.78
C GLY A 22 12.85 -13.60 28.17
N GLN A 23 12.11 -12.49 28.28
CA GLN A 23 11.44 -12.09 29.53
C GLN A 23 10.15 -12.86 29.82
N PHE A 24 9.48 -13.37 28.79
CA PHE A 24 8.21 -14.10 28.90
C PHE A 24 8.40 -15.59 29.21
N CYS A 25 9.39 -16.22 28.58
CA CYS A 25 9.68 -17.63 28.72
C CYS A 25 10.08 -17.98 30.16
N SER A 26 9.43 -19.00 30.71
CA SER A 26 9.63 -19.51 32.07
C SER A 26 9.20 -20.98 32.13
N GLU A 27 9.15 -21.59 33.32
CA GLU A 27 8.71 -22.99 33.46
C GLU A 27 7.28 -23.25 32.94
N THR A 28 6.42 -22.22 32.91
CA THR A 28 5.01 -22.33 32.50
C THR A 28 4.69 -21.64 31.17
N ASN A 29 5.64 -20.91 30.59
CA ASN A 29 5.44 -20.10 29.38
C ASN A 29 6.56 -20.40 28.37
N SER A 30 6.18 -20.62 27.11
CA SER A 30 7.12 -20.82 26.01
C SER A 30 6.69 -20.07 24.75
N ALA A 31 7.63 -19.83 23.85
CA ALA A 31 7.40 -19.30 22.51
C ALA A 31 7.91 -20.32 21.48
N GLN A 32 7.21 -20.42 20.35
CA GLN A 32 7.62 -21.22 19.21
C GLN A 32 8.11 -20.29 18.10
N ILE A 33 9.27 -20.60 17.54
CA ILE A 33 9.88 -19.87 16.43
C ILE A 33 10.17 -20.89 15.33
N ASP A 34 9.38 -20.84 14.26
CA ASP A 34 9.51 -21.72 13.12
C ASP A 34 10.32 -21.06 12.00
N GLN A 35 10.88 -21.89 11.13
CA GLN A 35 11.57 -21.41 9.93
C GLN A 35 10.55 -20.85 8.92
N LEU A 36 10.79 -19.63 8.44
CA LEU A 36 9.99 -19.01 7.38
C LEU A 36 10.29 -19.64 6.01
N ASP A 37 9.26 -19.83 5.18
CA ASP A 37 9.43 -20.14 3.77
C ASP A 37 10.21 -19.02 3.07
N THR A 38 11.37 -19.37 2.51
CA THR A 38 12.23 -18.47 1.75
C THR A 38 11.50 -17.68 0.64
N LYS A 39 10.42 -18.24 0.07
CA LYS A 39 9.62 -17.55 -0.96
C LYS A 39 8.82 -16.37 -0.39
N LEU A 40 8.45 -16.43 0.88
CA LEU A 40 7.69 -15.38 1.58
C LEU A 40 8.60 -14.35 2.26
N LEU A 41 9.90 -14.66 2.42
CA LEU A 41 10.85 -13.80 3.11
C LEU A 41 10.86 -12.34 2.60
N PRO A 42 10.85 -12.08 1.27
CA PRO A 42 10.81 -10.70 0.76
C PRO A 42 9.56 -9.93 1.21
N ASP A 43 8.40 -10.58 1.24
CA ASP A 43 7.14 -9.95 1.63
C ASP A 43 7.12 -9.60 3.12
N TYR A 44 7.60 -10.52 3.98
CA TYR A 44 7.68 -10.28 5.42
C TYR A 44 8.68 -9.17 5.76
N LEU A 45 9.85 -9.15 5.10
CA LEU A 45 10.84 -8.08 5.26
C LEU A 45 10.28 -6.73 4.79
N THR A 46 9.63 -6.71 3.62
CA THR A 46 9.02 -5.49 3.07
C THR A 46 7.93 -4.95 3.98
N ARG A 47 7.04 -5.81 4.49
CA ARG A 47 5.98 -5.43 5.44
C ARG A 47 6.59 -4.78 6.69
N THR A 48 7.59 -5.44 7.28
CA THR A 48 8.25 -4.96 8.51
C THR A 48 8.96 -3.62 8.28
N LEU A 49 9.72 -3.48 7.20
CA LEU A 49 10.40 -2.24 6.85
C LEU A 49 9.40 -1.12 6.55
N ALA A 50 8.33 -1.39 5.80
CA ALA A 50 7.30 -0.41 5.49
C ALA A 50 6.62 0.14 6.75
N GLU A 51 6.37 -0.71 7.76
CA GLU A 51 5.85 -0.27 9.05
C GLU A 51 6.82 0.67 9.78
N HIS A 52 8.11 0.32 9.84
CA HIS A 52 9.13 1.15 10.46
C HIS A 52 9.32 2.49 9.74
N ILE A 53 9.40 2.47 8.41
CA ILE A 53 9.52 3.67 7.57
C ILE A 53 8.30 4.57 7.77
N ARG A 54 7.08 4.01 7.77
CA ARG A 54 5.86 4.77 8.01
C ARG A 54 5.84 5.41 9.39
N LYS A 55 6.20 4.67 10.44
CA LYS A 55 6.31 5.20 11.81
C LYS A 55 7.32 6.34 11.87
N ALA A 56 8.51 6.16 11.29
CA ALA A 56 9.55 7.18 11.25
C ALA A 56 9.07 8.45 10.54
N LEU A 57 8.49 8.34 9.34
CA LEU A 57 7.98 9.47 8.55
C LEU A 57 6.86 10.24 9.28
N ASN A 58 6.06 9.58 10.10
CA ASN A 58 5.02 10.24 10.90
C ASN A 58 5.55 10.99 12.12
N ILE A 59 6.71 10.59 12.66
CA ILE A 59 7.32 11.19 13.86
C ILE A 59 8.22 12.38 13.49
N ILE A 60 8.98 12.28 12.41
CA ILE A 60 9.93 13.33 12.02
C ILE A 60 9.24 14.56 11.42
N ASP A 61 9.94 15.68 11.48
CA ASP A 61 9.53 16.95 10.89
C ASP A 61 9.30 16.84 9.38
N VAL A 62 8.32 17.60 8.86
CA VAL A 62 7.85 17.51 7.47
C VAL A 62 8.98 17.76 6.46
N ASP A 63 9.86 18.71 6.76
CA ASP A 63 11.02 19.09 5.95
C ASP A 63 12.09 17.98 5.86
N LYS A 64 12.12 17.05 6.81
CA LYS A 64 13.08 15.93 6.84
C LYS A 64 12.57 14.66 6.16
N ARG A 65 11.28 14.59 5.82
CA ARG A 65 10.66 13.38 5.24
C ARG A 65 11.25 13.01 3.89
N TYR A 66 11.45 13.99 3.01
CA TYR A 66 12.07 13.79 1.70
C TYR A 66 13.53 13.37 1.81
N ASP A 67 14.29 13.99 2.72
CA ASP A 67 15.69 13.63 2.97
C ASP A 67 15.82 12.17 3.43
N LEU A 68 15.00 11.74 4.39
CA LEU A 68 14.98 10.34 4.83
C LEU A 68 14.61 9.39 3.68
N ALA A 69 13.57 9.71 2.91
CA ALA A 69 13.14 8.87 1.80
C ALA A 69 14.23 8.74 0.72
N ASN A 70 14.88 9.85 0.35
CA ASN A 70 15.97 9.85 -0.63
C ASN A 70 17.22 9.13 -0.13
N LYS A 71 17.54 9.21 1.18
CA LYS A 71 18.62 8.39 1.78
C LYS A 71 18.34 6.90 1.69
N LEU A 72 17.09 6.47 1.85
CA LEU A 72 16.71 5.07 1.68
C LEU A 72 16.87 4.64 0.20
N ILE A 73 16.40 5.45 -0.75
CA ILE A 73 16.58 5.19 -2.19
C ILE A 73 18.07 5.09 -2.54
N GLN A 74 18.89 6.01 -2.04
CA GLN A 74 20.32 6.02 -2.25
C GLN A 74 20.97 4.74 -1.70
N ALA A 75 20.68 4.38 -0.45
CA ALA A 75 21.23 3.18 0.18
C ALA A 75 20.89 1.90 -0.60
N LEU A 76 19.67 1.79 -1.14
CA LEU A 76 19.29 0.68 -2.01
C LEU A 76 20.09 0.68 -3.31
N SER A 77 20.25 1.85 -3.94
CA SER A 77 20.96 1.99 -5.22
C SER A 77 22.48 1.77 -5.14
N GLU A 78 23.05 1.86 -3.93
CA GLU A 78 24.47 1.65 -3.67
C GLU A 78 24.76 0.23 -3.15
N TYR A 79 23.73 -0.52 -2.76
CA TYR A 79 23.88 -1.86 -2.20
C TYR A 79 24.32 -2.88 -3.26
N ASP A 80 23.79 -2.77 -4.48
CA ASP A 80 24.10 -3.66 -5.60
C ASP A 80 24.09 -2.88 -6.93
N GLU A 81 24.95 -3.25 -7.87
CA GLU A 81 25.06 -2.60 -9.18
C GLU A 81 23.76 -2.71 -9.99
N GLU A 82 23.05 -3.84 -9.86
CA GLU A 82 21.76 -4.06 -10.53
C GLU A 82 20.66 -3.09 -10.04
N LEU A 83 20.84 -2.47 -8.87
CA LEU A 83 19.90 -1.52 -8.28
C LEU A 83 20.21 -0.06 -8.65
N GLY A 84 21.22 0.18 -9.50
CA GLY A 84 21.63 1.52 -9.90
C GLY A 84 20.53 2.38 -10.53
N PHE A 85 19.51 1.78 -11.14
CA PHE A 85 18.36 2.48 -11.72
C PHE A 85 17.58 3.32 -10.70
N LEU A 86 17.62 2.97 -9.41
CA LEU A 86 16.93 3.71 -8.35
C LEU A 86 17.47 5.13 -8.15
N ARG A 87 18.69 5.44 -8.64
CA ARG A 87 19.27 6.78 -8.54
C ARG A 87 18.42 7.84 -9.23
N ASP A 88 17.71 7.47 -10.29
CA ASP A 88 16.86 8.37 -11.05
C ASP A 88 15.47 8.57 -10.40
N ASN A 89 15.16 7.81 -9.34
CA ASN A 89 13.87 7.85 -8.64
C ASN A 89 13.88 8.76 -7.40
N GLN A 90 14.86 9.65 -7.26
CA GLN A 90 14.88 10.60 -6.15
C GLN A 90 13.63 11.50 -6.14
N LEU A 91 13.08 11.67 -4.94
CA LEU A 91 11.87 12.45 -4.69
C LEU A 91 12.22 13.94 -4.58
N ILE A 92 11.42 14.78 -5.25
CA ILE A 92 11.59 16.24 -5.24
C ILE A 92 10.78 16.85 -4.09
N PRO A 93 11.39 17.59 -3.15
CA PRO A 93 10.67 18.29 -2.08
C PRO A 93 9.94 19.51 -2.65
N THR A 94 8.63 19.37 -2.87
CA THR A 94 7.77 20.45 -3.38
C THR A 94 6.37 20.33 -2.78
N GLU A 95 5.61 21.42 -2.79
CA GLU A 95 4.20 21.43 -2.35
C GLU A 95 3.27 20.75 -3.36
N SER A 96 3.64 20.73 -4.64
CA SER A 96 2.90 20.07 -5.73
C SER A 96 3.61 18.78 -6.14
N ASN A 97 3.47 17.75 -5.31
CA ASN A 97 4.31 16.55 -5.31
C ASN A 97 3.59 15.26 -5.73
N LEU A 98 2.35 15.36 -6.24
CA LEU A 98 1.58 14.23 -6.73
C LEU A 98 1.24 14.44 -8.20
N LEU A 99 1.73 13.56 -9.07
CA LEU A 99 1.29 13.51 -10.46
C LEU A 99 -0.11 12.89 -10.52
N THR A 100 -1.12 13.72 -10.85
CA THR A 100 -2.52 13.27 -10.84
C THR A 100 -3.07 12.92 -12.21
N GLU A 101 -2.48 13.44 -13.29
CA GLU A 101 -2.95 13.28 -14.67
C GLU A 101 -1.87 13.73 -15.65
N ILE A 102 -1.74 13.03 -16.79
CA ILE A 102 -1.05 13.52 -17.99
C ILE A 102 -2.10 13.58 -19.10
N TYR A 103 -2.22 14.73 -19.76
CA TYR A 103 -3.20 14.95 -20.82
C TYR A 103 -2.58 15.71 -22.00
N LEU A 104 -3.11 15.52 -23.21
CA LEU A 104 -2.69 16.27 -24.39
C LEU A 104 -3.36 17.64 -24.41
N VAL A 105 -2.65 18.66 -24.90
CA VAL A 105 -3.20 20.01 -25.02
C VAL A 105 -4.40 19.99 -25.95
N GLY A 106 -5.55 20.45 -25.43
CA GLY A 106 -6.82 20.49 -26.16
C GLY A 106 -7.75 19.32 -25.87
N GLU A 107 -7.30 18.30 -25.13
CA GLU A 107 -8.18 17.24 -24.62
C GLU A 107 -8.85 17.64 -23.31
N GLU A 108 -10.06 17.11 -23.09
CA GLU A 108 -10.75 17.26 -21.81
C GLU A 108 -10.07 16.45 -20.72
N ARG A 109 -9.97 17.04 -19.53
CA ARG A 109 -9.39 16.38 -18.36
C ARG A 109 -10.34 15.30 -17.84
N LYS A 110 -9.76 14.17 -17.42
CA LYS A 110 -10.51 13.08 -16.80
C LYS A 110 -10.95 13.50 -15.39
N LEU A 111 -12.16 13.08 -15.03
CA LEU A 111 -12.64 13.22 -13.66
C LEU A 111 -11.91 12.19 -12.78
N ARG A 112 -11.19 12.67 -11.76
CA ARG A 112 -10.47 11.81 -10.83
C ARG A 112 -11.41 11.35 -9.70
N PRO A 113 -11.36 10.07 -9.28
CA PRO A 113 -12.02 9.60 -8.07
C PRO A 113 -11.60 10.44 -6.84
N SER A 114 -12.50 10.55 -5.86
CA SER A 114 -12.20 11.21 -4.59
C SER A 114 -11.31 10.35 -3.69
N THR A 115 -11.32 9.02 -3.89
CA THR A 115 -10.43 8.10 -3.20
C THR A 115 -9.06 7.98 -3.89
N PRO A 116 -7.94 7.84 -3.14
CA PRO A 116 -6.64 7.63 -3.75
C PRO A 116 -6.56 6.28 -4.50
N LEU A 117 -6.14 6.30 -5.76
CA LEU A 117 -6.01 5.11 -6.60
C LEU A 117 -4.99 4.08 -6.08
N SER A 118 -3.97 4.52 -5.35
CA SER A 118 -2.86 3.66 -4.89
C SER A 118 -3.05 3.13 -3.47
N PHE A 119 -4.16 3.47 -2.81
CA PHE A 119 -4.41 3.06 -1.43
C PHE A 119 -5.80 2.42 -1.29
N PRO A 120 -5.92 1.41 -0.42
CA PRO A 120 -7.21 0.78 -0.18
C PRO A 120 -8.20 1.79 0.39
N SER A 121 -9.44 1.72 -0.08
CA SER A 121 -10.54 2.56 0.38
C SER A 121 -11.69 1.70 0.91
N LEU A 122 -12.18 2.04 2.10
CA LEU A 122 -13.28 1.33 2.75
C LEU A 122 -14.60 2.07 2.51
N PHE A 123 -15.53 1.40 1.84
CA PHE A 123 -16.86 1.94 1.55
C PHE A 123 -17.90 1.30 2.46
N THR A 124 -18.51 2.11 3.34
CA THR A 124 -19.49 1.64 4.34
C THR A 124 -20.94 2.03 4.02
N GLY A 125 -21.16 2.83 2.96
CA GLY A 125 -22.48 3.36 2.62
C GLY A 125 -23.02 4.40 3.60
N ALA A 126 -22.17 4.90 4.51
CA ALA A 126 -22.55 5.94 5.45
C ALA A 126 -22.81 7.28 4.74
N SER A 127 -23.71 8.10 5.29
CA SER A 127 -23.97 9.44 4.78
C SER A 127 -22.68 10.28 4.84
N GLY A 128 -22.29 10.87 3.71
CA GLY A 128 -21.05 11.65 3.58
C GLY A 128 -19.83 10.85 3.10
N SER A 129 -19.94 9.52 2.96
CA SER A 129 -18.91 8.71 2.30
C SER A 129 -19.05 8.76 0.77
N PRO A 130 -17.94 8.67 0.01
CA PRO A 130 -18.00 8.50 -1.44
C PRO A 130 -18.81 7.25 -1.81
N GLN A 131 -19.56 7.32 -2.91
CA GLN A 131 -20.36 6.18 -3.36
C GLN A 131 -19.49 5.22 -4.15
N LEU A 132 -19.37 3.97 -3.69
CA LEU A 132 -18.56 2.93 -4.34
C LEU A 132 -18.82 2.85 -5.84
N GLY A 133 -20.10 2.84 -6.25
CA GLY A 133 -20.46 2.77 -7.67
C GLY A 133 -19.86 3.91 -8.49
N ARG A 134 -19.92 5.14 -7.99
CA ARG A 134 -19.39 6.31 -8.67
C ARG A 134 -17.86 6.31 -8.74
N GLU A 135 -17.18 5.94 -7.65
CA GLU A 135 -15.73 5.84 -7.63
C GLU A 135 -15.25 4.76 -8.62
N LEU A 136 -15.89 3.59 -8.65
CA LEU A 136 -15.59 2.54 -9.62
C LEU A 136 -15.83 2.98 -11.07
N GLU A 137 -16.91 3.72 -11.36
CA GLU A 137 -17.15 4.29 -12.69
C GLU A 137 -16.00 5.19 -13.14
N LEU A 138 -15.53 6.08 -12.26
CA LEU A 138 -14.43 7.00 -12.54
C LEU A 138 -13.10 6.26 -12.72
N GLU A 139 -12.84 5.23 -11.91
CA GLU A 139 -11.65 4.38 -12.09
C GLU A 139 -11.67 3.66 -13.44
N LEU A 140 -12.81 3.06 -13.82
CA LEU A 140 -12.99 2.34 -15.08
C LEU A 140 -12.79 3.21 -16.34
N GLU A 141 -13.03 4.52 -16.27
CA GLU A 141 -12.78 5.45 -17.40
C GLU A 141 -11.29 5.72 -17.67
N SER A 142 -10.43 5.36 -16.72
CA SER A 142 -8.98 5.58 -16.78
C SER A 142 -8.15 4.30 -16.78
N ALA A 143 -8.74 3.18 -16.42
CA ALA A 143 -8.05 1.90 -16.31
C ALA A 143 -7.89 1.21 -17.67
N ASP A 144 -6.78 0.50 -17.84
CA ASP A 144 -6.56 -0.45 -18.93
C ASP A 144 -6.94 -1.88 -18.53
N GLN A 145 -6.85 -2.19 -17.23
CA GLN A 145 -7.17 -3.49 -16.65
C GLN A 145 -7.95 -3.31 -15.34
N MET A 146 -8.86 -4.24 -15.07
CA MET A 146 -9.58 -4.34 -13.81
C MET A 146 -9.65 -5.81 -13.39
N ASP A 147 -9.18 -6.09 -12.18
CA ASP A 147 -9.32 -7.38 -11.52
C ASP A 147 -10.31 -7.26 -10.36
N MET A 148 -11.33 -8.11 -10.34
CA MET A 148 -12.36 -8.14 -9.30
C MET A 148 -12.29 -9.45 -8.52
N LEU A 149 -11.90 -9.39 -7.25
CA LEU A 149 -12.03 -10.51 -6.32
C LEU A 149 -13.35 -10.39 -5.55
N VAL A 150 -14.38 -11.09 -6.00
CA VAL A 150 -15.73 -10.99 -5.42
C VAL A 150 -16.30 -12.39 -5.17
N SER A 151 -16.49 -12.75 -3.89
CA SER A 151 -17.07 -14.05 -3.54
C SER A 151 -18.54 -14.17 -3.92
N PHE A 152 -19.31 -13.08 -3.79
CA PHE A 152 -20.73 -13.02 -4.15
C PHE A 152 -21.12 -11.62 -4.60
N ILE A 153 -21.92 -11.53 -5.67
CA ILE A 153 -22.50 -10.26 -6.13
C ILE A 153 -23.96 -10.44 -6.54
N LYS A 154 -24.81 -9.49 -6.13
CA LYS A 154 -26.21 -9.45 -6.58
C LYS A 154 -26.28 -8.91 -8.00
N THR A 155 -27.19 -9.43 -8.81
CA THR A 155 -27.48 -8.89 -10.16
C THR A 155 -27.79 -7.40 -10.12
N ALA A 156 -28.55 -6.94 -9.12
CA ALA A 156 -28.82 -5.53 -8.92
C ALA A 156 -27.55 -4.68 -8.73
N GLY A 157 -26.52 -5.22 -8.08
CA GLY A 157 -25.24 -4.55 -7.90
C GLY A 157 -24.44 -4.44 -9.21
N ILE A 158 -24.37 -5.52 -9.99
CA ILE A 158 -23.72 -5.50 -11.32
C ILE A 158 -24.45 -4.54 -12.27
N ASN A 159 -25.78 -4.52 -12.23
CA ASN A 159 -26.58 -3.65 -13.11
C ASN A 159 -26.26 -2.17 -12.92
N LEU A 160 -25.86 -1.75 -11.71
CA LEU A 160 -25.42 -0.37 -11.46
C LEU A 160 -24.13 -0.02 -12.24
N LEU A 161 -23.21 -0.99 -12.37
CA LEU A 161 -21.93 -0.80 -13.04
C LEU A 161 -21.96 -1.19 -14.53
N PHE A 162 -23.03 -1.84 -15.00
CA PHE A 162 -23.08 -2.49 -16.31
C PHE A 162 -22.73 -1.55 -17.46
N SER A 163 -23.25 -0.32 -17.43
CA SER A 163 -22.95 0.68 -18.47
C SER A 163 -21.47 1.09 -18.50
N ALA A 164 -20.84 1.24 -17.34
CA ALA A 164 -19.42 1.56 -17.23
C ALA A 164 -18.55 0.38 -17.64
N LEU A 165 -18.88 -0.83 -17.20
CA LEU A 165 -18.22 -2.08 -17.62
C LEU A 165 -18.28 -2.26 -19.13
N LYS A 166 -19.44 -2.01 -19.75
CA LYS A 166 -19.59 -2.07 -21.20
C LYS A 166 -18.70 -1.05 -21.91
N ARG A 167 -18.66 0.20 -21.44
CA ARG A 167 -17.76 1.23 -22.00
C ARG A 167 -16.29 0.83 -21.87
N PHE A 168 -15.89 0.34 -20.70
CA PHE A 168 -14.54 -0.16 -20.42
C PHE A 168 -14.12 -1.23 -21.42
N THR A 169 -14.96 -2.25 -21.66
CA THR A 169 -14.63 -3.33 -22.62
C THR A 169 -14.55 -2.91 -24.10
N VAL A 170 -15.21 -1.81 -24.49
CA VAL A 170 -15.14 -1.27 -25.86
C VAL A 170 -13.97 -0.31 -26.04
N SER A 171 -13.51 0.30 -24.94
CA SER A 171 -12.46 1.32 -24.95
C SER A 171 -11.08 0.77 -24.57
N ALA A 172 -11.02 -0.42 -23.96
CA ALA A 172 -9.79 -1.12 -23.65
C ALA A 172 -9.01 -1.39 -24.95
N LYS A 173 -7.79 -0.87 -25.01
CA LYS A 173 -6.85 -1.08 -26.12
C LYS A 173 -6.20 -2.46 -26.05
#